data_AF-A0AAJ6LB83-F1
#
_entry.id   AF-A0AAJ6LB83-F1
#
_cell.length_a   1.000
_cell.length_b   1.000
_cell.length_c   1.000
_cell.angle_alpha   90.00
_cell.angle_beta   90.00
_cell.angle_gamma   90.00
#
_symmetry.space_group_name_H-M   'P 1'
#
loop_
_entity.id
_entity.type
_entity.pdbx_description
1 polymer ?
#
loop_
_entity_poly.entity_id
_entity_poly.type
_entity_poly.pdbx_seq_one_letter_code
_entity_poly.pdbx_strand_id
1 'polypeptide(L)'
;MNITRLKIHNFRSIIEQEIFVQKFSLFIGANNAGKSTIMNAIRLFYSDFNWSIEDFPKTGAHDEEVWIEIEFNLSDIEWESLADNYKDNESNTLILRRFFKSKEIKVEKNQSNLYAIINGQLSEGCFYGASNVGLNKLGDLLYIPAITSVSDQTKMSGPSPLRNMINHLLKKVVMTSTSYQAVSDAFSLLGSEAKDENGWRIQT
;
A
#
# COMPACT_ATOMS: atom_id res chain seq x y z
N MET A 1 3.04 11.14 -0.89
CA MET A 1 1.75 10.50 -1.08
C MET A 1 0.93 10.68 0.18
N ASN A 2 -0.31 11.16 0.09
CA ASN A 2 -1.23 11.31 1.22
C ASN A 2 -2.55 10.61 0.90
N ILE A 3 -3.10 9.84 1.84
CA ILE A 3 -4.46 9.32 1.70
C ILE A 3 -5.44 10.48 1.88
N THR A 4 -6.39 10.62 0.96
CA THR A 4 -7.46 11.63 1.01
C THR A 4 -8.83 11.01 1.24
N ARG A 5 -9.02 9.76 0.79
CA ARG A 5 -10.30 9.06 0.86
C ARG A 5 -10.11 7.57 1.03
N LEU A 6 -10.97 6.96 1.82
CA LEU A 6 -11.08 5.53 2.05
C LEU A 6 -12.51 5.10 1.80
N LYS A 7 -12.70 4.09 0.95
CA LYS A 7 -13.95 3.38 0.79
C LYS A 7 -13.81 1.92 1.19
N ILE A 8 -14.81 1.43 1.89
CA ILE A 8 -14.84 0.09 2.44
C ILE A 8 -16.14 -0.57 2.01
N HIS A 9 -16.01 -1.71 1.34
CA HIS A 9 -17.15 -2.51 0.89
C HIS A 9 -17.08 -3.92 1.48
N ASN A 10 -18.17 -4.31 2.16
CA ASN A 10 -18.37 -5.60 2.83
C ASN A 10 -17.17 -6.08 3.66
N PHE A 11 -16.75 -5.30 4.65
CA PHE A 11 -15.68 -5.68 5.59
C PHE A 11 -16.16 -5.59 7.04
N ARG A 12 -16.30 -6.76 7.67
CA ARG A 12 -16.79 -6.95 9.06
C ARG A 12 -18.12 -6.26 9.30
N SER A 13 -18.12 -5.20 10.11
CA SER A 13 -19.31 -4.44 10.49
C SER A 13 -19.69 -3.35 9.47
N ILE A 14 -18.91 -3.17 8.41
CA ILE A 14 -19.11 -2.13 7.41
C ILE A 14 -19.59 -2.79 6.11
N ILE A 15 -20.78 -2.40 5.64
CA ILE A 15 -21.34 -2.84 4.35
C ILE A 15 -20.84 -1.92 3.24
N GLU A 16 -21.04 -0.62 3.40
CA GLU A 16 -20.53 0.41 2.50
C GLU A 16 -20.22 1.65 3.35
N GLN A 17 -19.02 2.18 3.24
CA GLN A 17 -18.65 3.42 3.92
C GLN A 17 -17.57 4.15 3.15
N GLU A 18 -17.83 5.42 2.86
CA GLU A 18 -16.87 6.38 2.36
C GLU A 18 -16.42 7.33 3.48
N ILE A 19 -15.12 7.56 3.57
CA ILE A 19 -14.49 8.35 4.64
C ILE A 19 -13.44 9.26 4.00
N PHE A 20 -13.58 10.56 4.24
CA PHE A 20 -12.55 11.53 3.87
C PHE A 20 -11.58 11.69 5.04
N VAL A 21 -10.29 11.63 4.74
CA VAL A 21 -9.22 11.73 5.73
C VAL A 21 -8.24 12.83 5.35
N GLN A 22 -7.61 13.40 6.37
CA GLN A 22 -6.55 14.37 6.24
C GLN A 22 -5.23 13.78 6.74
N LYS A 23 -4.13 14.52 6.56
CA LYS A 23 -2.79 14.16 7.06
C LYS A 23 -2.79 13.73 8.53
N PHE A 24 -3.69 14.30 9.32
CA PHE A 24 -4.01 13.85 10.66
C PHE A 24 -5.53 13.65 10.77
N SER A 25 -5.94 12.45 11.16
CA SER A 25 -7.35 12.10 11.31
C SER A 25 -7.56 11.37 12.63
N LEU A 26 -8.64 11.69 13.34
CA LEU A 26 -8.99 11.08 14.62
C LEU A 26 -10.37 10.44 14.53
N PHE A 27 -10.44 9.13 14.77
CA PHE A 27 -11.71 8.40 14.80
C PHE A 27 -12.24 8.30 16.23
N ILE A 28 -13.35 9.00 16.51
CA ILE A 28 -14.02 9.04 17.82
C ILE A 28 -15.41 8.42 17.70
N GLY A 29 -15.88 7.75 18.76
CA GLY A 29 -17.23 7.18 18.81
C GLY A 29 -17.35 6.13 19.90
N ALA A 30 -18.56 5.62 20.12
CA ALA A 30 -18.84 4.59 21.12
C ALA A 30 -18.02 3.30 20.89
N ASN A 31 -17.84 2.50 21.94
CA ASN A 31 -17.23 1.18 21.81
C ASN A 31 -18.03 0.34 20.80
N ASN A 32 -17.33 -0.45 20.01
CA ASN A 32 -17.90 -1.29 18.95
C ASN A 32 -18.55 -0.55 17.77
N ALA A 33 -18.41 0.79 17.66
CA ALA A 33 -18.90 1.55 16.51
C ALA A 33 -18.11 1.34 15.19
N GLY A 34 -17.29 0.29 15.08
CA GLY A 34 -16.53 0.00 13.86
C GLY A 34 -15.21 0.76 13.68
N LYS A 35 -14.79 1.58 14.65
CA LYS A 35 -13.50 2.33 14.59
C LYS A 35 -12.30 1.43 14.28
N SER A 36 -12.19 0.29 14.97
CA SER A 36 -11.13 -0.70 14.72
C SER A 36 -11.29 -1.39 13.37
N THR A 37 -12.51 -1.48 12.82
CA THR A 37 -12.75 -2.00 11.47
C THR A 37 -12.15 -1.07 10.43
N ILE A 38 -12.32 0.25 10.56
CA ILE A 38 -11.70 1.24 9.68
C ILE A 38 -10.16 1.11 9.70
N MET A 39 -9.56 1.04 10.90
CA MET A 39 -8.11 0.84 11.03
C MET A 39 -7.65 -0.47 10.39
N ASN A 40 -8.39 -1.56 10.59
CA ASN A 40 -8.06 -2.85 10.00
C ASN A 40 -8.27 -2.89 8.48
N ALA A 41 -9.19 -2.08 7.92
CA ALA A 41 -9.35 -1.95 6.48
C ALA A 41 -8.10 -1.34 5.82
N ILE A 42 -7.53 -0.31 6.44
CA ILE A 42 -6.25 0.26 6.00
C ILE A 42 -5.13 -0.78 6.11
N ARG A 43 -5.04 -1.49 7.25
CA ARG A 43 -4.05 -2.56 7.43
C ARG A 43 -4.20 -3.68 6.40
N LEU A 44 -5.43 -4.05 6.09
CA LEU A 44 -5.77 -5.06 5.09
C LEU A 44 -5.32 -4.60 3.69
N PHE A 45 -5.60 -3.35 3.34
CA PHE A 45 -5.17 -2.76 2.07
C PHE A 45 -3.65 -2.84 1.88
N TYR A 46 -2.86 -2.65 2.94
CA TYR A 46 -1.39 -2.72 2.91
C TYR A 46 -0.80 -4.13 3.16
N SER A 47 -1.62 -5.18 3.25
CA SER A 47 -1.18 -6.55 3.62
C SER A 47 -0.56 -6.70 5.02
N ASP A 48 -0.77 -5.75 5.94
CA ASP A 48 -0.40 -5.90 7.37
C ASP A 48 -1.43 -6.77 8.13
N PHE A 49 -2.62 -6.94 7.55
CA PHE A 49 -3.68 -7.80 8.04
C PHE A 49 -4.14 -8.73 6.90
N ASN A 50 -4.41 -9.99 7.21
CA ASN A 50 -4.89 -10.97 6.23
C ASN A 50 -6.39 -11.13 6.32
N TRP A 51 -7.09 -10.99 5.20
CA TRP A 51 -8.53 -11.25 5.12
C TRP A 51 -8.83 -12.74 5.30
N SER A 52 -9.92 -13.03 6.01
CA SER A 52 -10.49 -14.35 6.19
C SER A 52 -11.99 -14.33 5.90
N ILE A 53 -12.59 -15.52 5.72
CA ILE A 53 -14.05 -15.62 5.52
C ILE A 53 -14.84 -15.08 6.72
N GLU A 54 -14.26 -15.10 7.93
CA GLU A 54 -14.87 -14.54 9.14
C GLU A 54 -14.93 -13.02 9.13
N ASP A 55 -14.12 -12.37 8.29
CA ASP A 55 -14.16 -10.92 8.08
C ASP A 55 -15.26 -10.49 7.11
N PHE A 56 -15.98 -11.43 6.47
CA PHE A 56 -17.16 -11.09 5.66
C PHE A 56 -18.34 -10.68 6.57
N PRO A 57 -19.15 -9.68 6.19
CA PRO A 57 -20.30 -9.27 6.99
C PRO A 57 -21.28 -10.41 7.22
N LYS A 58 -21.70 -10.58 8.48
CA LYS A 58 -22.65 -11.64 8.86
C LYS A 58 -24.08 -11.37 8.37
N THR A 59 -24.40 -10.10 8.13
CA THR A 59 -25.74 -9.62 7.74
C THR A 59 -25.59 -8.35 6.92
N GLY A 60 -26.54 -8.08 6.02
CA GLY A 60 -26.64 -6.79 5.32
C GLY A 60 -25.82 -6.64 4.05
N ALA A 61 -24.94 -7.59 3.72
CA ALA A 61 -24.27 -7.60 2.42
C ALA A 61 -25.28 -7.89 1.31
N HIS A 62 -25.25 -7.07 0.24
CA HIS A 62 -26.14 -7.19 -0.92
C HIS A 62 -25.51 -8.00 -2.07
N ASP A 63 -24.21 -8.21 -2.00
CA ASP A 63 -23.41 -8.98 -2.94
C ASP A 63 -22.33 -9.77 -2.18
N GLU A 64 -21.42 -10.40 -2.91
CA GLU A 64 -20.32 -11.18 -2.36
C GLU A 64 -18.95 -10.56 -2.62
N GLU A 65 -18.91 -9.30 -3.04
CA GLU A 65 -17.66 -8.58 -3.26
C GLU A 65 -17.12 -8.05 -1.95
N VAL A 66 -15.80 -8.07 -1.81
CA VAL A 66 -15.10 -7.45 -0.69
C VAL A 66 -13.91 -6.70 -1.26
N TRP A 67 -13.87 -5.39 -1.06
CA TRP A 67 -12.77 -4.57 -1.49
C TRP A 67 -12.58 -3.36 -0.60
N ILE A 68 -11.34 -2.89 -0.57
CA ILE A 68 -10.96 -1.62 0.06
C ILE A 68 -10.41 -0.72 -1.05
N GLU A 69 -10.92 0.49 -1.16
CA GLU A 69 -10.45 1.49 -2.12
C GLU A 69 -9.85 2.67 -1.36
N ILE A 70 -8.67 3.11 -1.80
CA ILE A 70 -7.95 4.24 -1.24
C ILE A 70 -7.61 5.21 -2.36
N GLU A 71 -7.94 6.47 -2.12
CA GLU A 71 -7.50 7.58 -2.94
C GLU A 71 -6.28 8.24 -2.31
N PHE A 72 -5.27 8.48 -3.16
CA PHE A 72 -4.04 9.11 -2.80
C PHE A 72 -3.87 10.42 -3.58
N ASN A 73 -3.48 11.47 -2.87
CA ASN A 73 -2.92 12.67 -3.46
C ASN A 73 -1.39 12.53 -3.52
N LEU A 74 -0.84 12.65 -4.73
CA LEU A 74 0.58 12.49 -5.01
C LEU A 74 1.26 13.85 -5.20
N SER A 75 2.52 13.93 -4.79
CA SER A 75 3.38 15.03 -5.21
C SER A 75 3.75 14.91 -6.68
N ASP A 76 4.18 16.01 -7.31
CA ASP A 76 4.57 16.01 -8.73
C ASP A 76 5.63 14.95 -9.05
N ILE A 77 6.62 14.80 -8.17
CA ILE A 77 7.70 13.79 -8.31
C ILE A 77 7.12 12.36 -8.29
N GLU A 78 6.21 12.08 -7.35
CA GLU A 78 5.57 10.76 -7.26
C GLU A 78 4.70 10.49 -8.48
N TRP A 79 3.96 11.52 -8.93
CA TRP A 79 3.12 11.46 -10.11
C TRP A 79 3.94 11.16 -11.37
N GLU A 80 5.00 11.91 -11.62
CA GLU A 80 5.90 11.70 -12.76
C GLU A 80 6.50 10.28 -12.79
N SER A 81 6.78 9.71 -11.61
CA SER A 81 7.34 8.36 -11.48
C SER A 81 6.35 7.21 -11.76
N LEU A 82 5.04 7.49 -11.84
CA LEU A 82 4.03 6.51 -12.23
C LEU A 82 4.07 6.24 -13.73
N ALA A 83 3.66 5.05 -14.12
CA ALA A 83 3.47 4.72 -15.53
C ALA A 83 2.25 5.48 -16.08
N ASP A 84 2.32 5.92 -17.34
CA ASP A 84 1.32 6.82 -17.93
C ASP A 84 -0.07 6.19 -18.02
N ASN A 85 -0.14 4.86 -18.08
CA ASN A 85 -1.40 4.11 -18.07
C ASN A 85 -2.15 4.15 -16.73
N TYR A 86 -1.59 4.77 -15.69
CA TYR A 86 -2.24 4.98 -14.40
C TYR A 86 -2.51 6.45 -14.09
N LYS A 87 -2.15 7.36 -15.00
CA LYS A 87 -2.35 8.80 -14.86
C LYS A 87 -3.68 9.18 -15.48
N ASP A 88 -4.43 10.04 -14.80
CA ASP A 88 -5.48 10.81 -15.43
C ASP A 88 -4.89 12.13 -15.99
N ASN A 89 -5.65 12.84 -16.82
CA ASN A 89 -5.18 14.08 -17.42
C ASN A 89 -5.50 15.32 -16.56
N GLU A 90 -6.10 15.16 -15.39
CA GLU A 90 -6.80 16.23 -14.68
C GLU A 90 -6.24 16.50 -13.28
N SER A 91 -5.63 15.52 -12.61
CA SER A 91 -5.17 15.65 -11.23
C SER A 91 -4.05 14.66 -10.86
N ASN A 92 -3.19 15.03 -9.91
CA ASN A 92 -2.19 14.11 -9.34
C ASN A 92 -2.84 13.13 -8.34
N THR A 93 -3.94 12.50 -8.73
CA THR A 93 -4.73 11.61 -7.89
C THR A 93 -4.59 10.18 -8.37
N LEU A 94 -4.27 9.28 -7.45
CA LEU A 94 -4.23 7.85 -7.71
C LEU A 94 -5.33 7.17 -6.88
N ILE A 95 -6.29 6.54 -7.54
CA ILE A 95 -7.31 5.73 -6.88
C ILE A 95 -6.98 4.27 -7.10
N LEU A 96 -6.82 3.53 -6.00
CA LEU A 96 -6.56 2.09 -6.04
C LEU A 96 -7.63 1.34 -5.28
N ARG A 97 -8.18 0.31 -5.92
CA ARG A 97 -9.08 -0.65 -5.29
C ARG A 97 -8.41 -2.00 -5.15
N ARG A 98 -8.41 -2.54 -3.94
CA ARG A 98 -7.89 -3.89 -3.66
C ARG A 98 -9.04 -4.85 -3.40
N PHE A 99 -9.10 -5.93 -4.18
CA PHE A 99 -10.11 -6.98 -4.02
C PHE A 99 -9.63 -8.11 -3.12
N PHE A 100 -10.53 -8.60 -2.27
CA PHE A 100 -10.32 -9.75 -1.37
C PHE A 100 -11.32 -10.87 -1.64
N LYS A 101 -12.48 -10.53 -2.19
CA LYS A 101 -13.47 -11.47 -2.72
C LYS A 101 -14.19 -10.80 -3.89
N SER A 102 -14.35 -11.48 -5.01
CA SER A 102 -15.15 -11.04 -6.15
C SER A 102 -15.55 -12.26 -6.98
N LYS A 103 -16.69 -12.16 -7.69
CA LYS A 103 -17.11 -13.18 -8.67
C LYS A 103 -16.53 -12.91 -10.07
N GLU A 104 -16.30 -11.64 -10.40
CA GLU A 104 -15.87 -11.20 -11.71
C GLU A 104 -14.35 -11.10 -11.80
N ILE A 105 -13.70 -10.66 -10.72
CA ILE A 105 -12.26 -10.50 -10.64
C ILE A 105 -11.64 -11.67 -9.89
N LYS A 106 -10.69 -12.34 -10.54
CA LYS A 106 -9.94 -13.44 -9.92
C LYS A 106 -8.97 -12.90 -8.87
N VAL A 107 -9.24 -13.20 -7.61
CA VAL A 107 -8.36 -12.84 -6.47
C VAL A 107 -7.31 -13.94 -6.29
N GLU A 108 -6.03 -13.62 -6.51
CA GLU A 108 -4.92 -14.57 -6.39
C GLU A 108 -4.02 -14.26 -5.19
N LYS A 109 -3.48 -15.30 -4.54
CA LYS A 109 -2.60 -15.14 -3.37
C LYS A 109 -1.25 -14.48 -3.69
N ASN A 110 -0.76 -14.65 -4.92
CA ASN A 110 0.57 -14.18 -5.34
C ASN A 110 0.52 -12.84 -6.10
N GLN A 111 -0.67 -12.28 -6.33
CA GLN A 111 -0.86 -11.00 -6.99
C GLN A 111 -1.18 -9.91 -5.97
N SER A 112 -1.00 -8.64 -6.36
CA SER A 112 -1.41 -7.53 -5.51
C SER A 112 -2.91 -7.49 -5.28
N ASN A 113 -3.70 -7.92 -6.29
CA ASN A 113 -5.14 -7.70 -6.42
C ASN A 113 -5.52 -6.22 -6.31
N LEU A 114 -4.55 -5.33 -6.56
CA LEU A 114 -4.74 -3.88 -6.64
C LEU A 114 -5.07 -3.52 -8.08
N TYR A 115 -6.09 -2.72 -8.28
CA TYR A 115 -6.50 -2.21 -9.58
C TYR A 115 -6.58 -0.70 -9.50
N ALA A 116 -6.06 -0.01 -10.52
CA ALA A 116 -6.19 1.43 -10.60
C ALA A 116 -7.59 1.79 -11.13
N ILE A 117 -8.16 2.89 -10.65
CA ILE A 117 -9.40 3.44 -11.20
C ILE A 117 -9.04 4.73 -11.92
N ILE A 118 -9.31 4.77 -13.22
CA ILE A 118 -8.98 5.88 -14.12
C ILE A 118 -10.28 6.31 -14.79
N ASN A 119 -10.64 7.58 -14.68
CA ASN A 119 -11.90 8.11 -15.21
C ASN A 119 -13.15 7.29 -14.80
N GLY A 120 -13.13 6.74 -13.58
CA GLY A 120 -14.21 5.91 -13.03
C GLY A 120 -14.24 4.45 -13.49
N GLN A 121 -13.27 4.00 -14.31
CA GLN A 121 -13.17 2.62 -14.78
C GLN A 121 -11.96 1.90 -14.17
N LEU A 122 -12.12 0.62 -13.86
CA LEU A 122 -11.02 -0.24 -13.39
C LEU A 122 -10.04 -0.51 -14.53
N SER A 123 -8.74 -0.51 -14.21
CA SER A 123 -7.69 -0.92 -15.13
C SER A 123 -7.83 -2.39 -15.53
N GLU A 124 -7.49 -2.73 -16.78
CA GLU A 124 -7.59 -4.10 -17.30
C GLU A 124 -6.73 -5.10 -16.52
N GLY A 125 -5.60 -4.63 -15.96
CA GLY A 125 -4.67 -5.44 -15.18
C GLY A 125 -4.44 -4.90 -13.77
N CYS A 126 -3.81 -5.74 -12.95
CA CYS A 126 -3.36 -5.35 -11.61
C CYS A 126 -2.32 -4.22 -11.69
N PHE A 127 -2.41 -3.26 -10.77
CA PHE A 127 -1.44 -2.20 -10.54
C PHE A 127 -0.06 -2.79 -10.30
N TYR A 128 0.83 -2.60 -11.28
CA TYR A 128 2.16 -3.19 -11.36
C TYR A 128 2.24 -4.73 -11.15
N GLY A 129 1.12 -5.44 -11.31
CA GLY A 129 1.00 -6.91 -11.33
C GLY A 129 1.39 -7.63 -10.03
N ALA A 130 2.69 -7.69 -9.75
CA ALA A 130 3.25 -8.40 -8.61
C ALA A 130 2.94 -7.68 -7.29
N SER A 131 2.56 -8.44 -6.26
CA SER A 131 2.24 -7.93 -4.91
C SER A 131 3.33 -7.02 -4.36
N ASN A 132 4.58 -7.45 -4.47
CA ASN A 132 5.73 -6.70 -3.98
C ASN A 132 6.04 -5.44 -4.79
N VAL A 133 5.64 -5.34 -6.06
CA VAL A 133 5.93 -4.14 -6.87
C VAL A 133 4.85 -3.08 -6.64
N GLY A 134 3.58 -3.48 -6.71
CA GLY A 134 2.44 -2.58 -6.53
C GLY A 134 2.39 -1.97 -5.13
N LEU A 135 2.50 -2.78 -4.08
CA LEU A 135 2.42 -2.28 -2.69
C LEU A 135 3.62 -1.40 -2.32
N ASN A 136 4.84 -1.76 -2.76
CA ASN A 136 6.04 -0.98 -2.46
C ASN A 136 6.01 0.44 -3.06
N LYS A 137 5.20 0.68 -4.10
CA LYS A 137 4.98 2.02 -4.66
C LYS A 137 4.15 2.92 -3.74
N LEU A 138 3.40 2.35 -2.79
CA LEU A 138 2.47 3.08 -1.90
C LEU A 138 3.08 3.46 -0.55
N GLY A 139 4.33 3.07 -0.30
CA GLY A 139 5.02 3.25 0.97
C GLY A 139 4.71 2.17 2.01
N ASP A 140 5.31 2.32 3.19
CA ASP A 140 5.18 1.36 4.30
C ASP A 140 4.05 1.79 5.26
N LEU A 141 3.28 0.81 5.75
CA LEU A 141 2.33 1.03 6.85
C LEU A 141 3.02 0.79 8.20
N LEU A 142 3.08 1.81 9.05
CA LEU A 142 3.50 1.68 10.45
C LEU A 142 2.28 1.64 11.36
N TYR A 143 1.92 0.45 11.84
CA TYR A 143 0.84 0.26 12.80
C TYR A 143 1.37 0.15 14.24
N ILE A 144 0.85 1.00 15.14
CA ILE A 144 1.17 0.99 16.58
C ILE A 144 -0.10 0.57 17.34
N PRO A 145 -0.18 -0.67 17.86
CA PRO A 145 -1.34 -1.13 18.62
C PRO A 145 -1.41 -0.48 20.02
N ALA A 146 -2.62 -0.38 20.57
CA ALA A 146 -2.86 0.21 21.89
C ALA A 146 -2.30 -0.61 23.06
N ILE A 147 -2.18 -1.93 22.90
CA ILE A 147 -1.61 -2.83 23.90
C ILE A 147 -0.58 -3.70 23.21
N THR A 148 0.66 -3.63 23.68
CA THR A 148 1.75 -4.53 23.31
C THR A 148 2.45 -4.92 24.59
N SER A 149 2.85 -6.19 24.72
CA SER A 149 3.76 -6.56 25.79
C SER A 149 5.09 -5.82 25.58
N VAL A 150 5.77 -5.40 26.64
CA VAL A 150 7.09 -4.74 26.55
C VAL A 150 8.08 -5.60 25.78
N SER A 151 7.96 -6.92 25.89
CA SER A 151 8.75 -7.90 25.14
C SER A 151 8.50 -7.92 23.63
N ASP A 152 7.31 -7.53 23.15
CA ASP A 152 7.04 -7.49 21.72
C ASP A 152 7.48 -6.18 21.06
N GLN A 153 7.63 -5.10 21.86
CA GLN A 153 8.17 -3.83 21.37
C GLN A 153 9.70 -3.81 21.28
N THR A 154 10.42 -4.51 22.15
CA THR A 154 11.90 -4.39 22.26
C THR A 154 12.68 -5.43 21.45
N LYS A 155 12.02 -6.43 20.88
CA LYS A 155 12.70 -7.45 20.07
C LYS A 155 13.25 -6.83 18.78
N MET A 156 14.52 -7.10 18.53
CA MET A 156 15.19 -6.82 17.24
C MET A 156 14.91 -7.91 16.20
N SER A 157 14.22 -8.99 16.55
CA SER A 157 13.81 -10.11 15.67
C SER A 157 12.28 -10.28 15.68
N GLY A 158 11.69 -10.54 14.50
CA GLY A 158 10.23 -10.58 14.31
C GLY A 158 9.58 -9.21 14.07
N PRO A 159 8.23 -9.13 13.93
CA PRO A 159 7.51 -7.88 13.70
C PRO A 159 7.50 -7.02 14.98
N SER A 160 8.41 -6.03 15.06
CA SER A 160 8.49 -5.05 16.16
C SER A 160 8.25 -3.63 15.64
N PRO A 161 7.31 -2.86 16.24
CA PRO A 161 7.09 -1.46 15.88
C PRO A 161 8.33 -0.57 16.08
N LEU A 162 9.09 -0.79 17.16
CA LEU A 162 10.31 -0.01 17.45
C LEU A 162 11.40 -0.29 16.41
N ARG A 163 11.61 -1.56 16.05
CA ARG A 163 12.54 -1.92 14.97
C ARG A 163 12.12 -1.28 13.65
N ASN A 164 10.84 -1.35 13.30
CA ASN A 164 10.34 -0.77 12.06
C ASN A 164 10.54 0.76 12.05
N MET A 165 10.29 1.42 13.17
CA MET A 165 10.53 2.86 13.33
C MET A 165 12.03 3.20 13.22
N ILE A 166 12.90 2.45 13.93
CA ILE A 166 14.35 2.62 13.85
C ILE A 166 14.85 2.38 12.44
N ASN A 167 14.43 1.31 11.77
CA ASN A 167 14.81 1.02 10.39
C ASN A 167 14.36 2.14 9.44
N HIS A 168 13.15 2.64 9.59
CA HIS A 168 12.64 3.72 8.76
C HIS A 168 13.42 5.04 8.97
N LEU A 169 13.74 5.37 10.22
CA LEU A 169 14.54 6.56 10.57
C LEU A 169 15.99 6.41 10.14
N LEU A 170 16.63 5.28 10.46
CA LEU A 170 18.02 4.99 10.07
C LEU A 170 18.17 4.92 8.57
N LYS A 171 17.21 4.36 7.82
CA LYS A 171 17.25 4.37 6.35
C LYS A 171 17.30 5.80 5.81
N LYS A 172 16.49 6.72 6.35
CA LYS A 172 16.53 8.13 5.96
C LYS A 172 17.87 8.79 6.30
N VAL A 173 18.40 8.55 7.50
CA VAL A 173 19.70 9.11 7.93
C VAL A 173 20.86 8.52 7.13
N VAL A 174 20.85 7.22 6.87
CA VAL A 174 21.89 6.54 6.07
C VAL A 174 21.84 6.99 4.61
N MET A 175 20.64 7.21 4.04
CA MET A 175 20.49 7.79 2.69
C MET A 175 21.04 9.22 2.57
N THR A 176 21.14 9.96 3.68
CA THR A 176 21.82 11.28 3.70
C THR A 176 23.34 11.19 3.88
N SER A 177 23.89 10.00 4.15
CA SER A 177 25.34 9.85 4.29
C SER A 177 26.03 9.86 2.92
N THR A 178 27.11 10.62 2.82
CA THR A 178 27.95 10.71 1.61
C THR A 178 28.50 9.35 1.18
N SER A 179 28.82 8.47 2.13
CA SER A 179 29.33 7.13 1.83
C SER A 179 28.29 6.23 1.16
N TYR A 180 27.01 6.29 1.58
CA TYR A 180 25.94 5.52 0.95
C TYR A 180 25.58 6.06 -0.43
N GLN A 181 25.59 7.39 -0.60
CA GLN A 181 25.39 8.02 -1.91
C GLN A 181 26.45 7.56 -2.91
N ALA A 182 27.74 7.57 -2.52
CA ALA A 182 28.81 7.08 -3.37
C ALA A 182 28.62 5.61 -3.82
N VAL A 183 28.11 4.75 -2.93
CA VAL A 183 27.79 3.35 -3.27
C VAL A 183 26.58 3.27 -4.20
N SER A 184 25.52 4.04 -3.94
CA SER A 184 24.33 4.09 -4.79
C SER A 184 24.67 4.57 -6.20
N ASP A 185 25.47 5.64 -6.32
CA ASP A 185 25.92 6.21 -7.58
C ASP A 185 26.76 5.21 -8.37
N ALA A 186 27.65 4.47 -7.69
CA ALA A 186 28.43 3.41 -8.31
C ALA A 186 27.55 2.26 -8.84
N PHE A 187 26.51 1.85 -8.11
CA PHE A 187 25.56 0.84 -8.59
C PHE A 187 24.69 1.36 -9.76
N SER A 188 24.30 2.63 -9.75
CA SER A 188 23.58 3.26 -10.86
C SER A 188 24.44 3.34 -12.13
N LEU A 189 25.71 3.72 -11.99
CA LEU A 189 26.69 3.74 -13.08
C LEU A 189 26.89 2.34 -13.68
N LEU A 190 27.08 1.34 -12.82
CA LEU A 190 27.21 -0.06 -13.23
C LEU A 190 25.94 -0.56 -13.95
N GLY A 191 24.77 -0.15 -13.48
CA GLY A 191 23.49 -0.43 -14.13
C GLY A 191 23.31 0.24 -15.50
N SER A 192 23.86 1.44 -15.71
CA SER A 192 23.88 2.09 -17.04
C SER A 192 24.86 1.42 -18.00
N GLU A 193 26.07 1.09 -17.54
CA GLU A 193 27.06 0.34 -18.34
C GLU A 193 26.54 -1.03 -18.77
N ALA A 194 25.71 -1.66 -17.93
CA ALA A 194 25.07 -2.93 -18.25
C ALA A 194 23.97 -2.83 -19.33
N LYS A 195 23.39 -1.64 -19.53
CA LYS A 195 22.27 -1.41 -20.46
C LYS A 195 22.72 -0.85 -21.82
N ASP A 196 23.96 -0.39 -21.95
CA ASP A 196 24.51 0.04 -23.23
C ASP A 196 24.61 -1.13 -24.23
N GLU A 197 24.61 -0.85 -25.54
CA GLU A 197 24.54 -1.85 -26.62
C GLU A 197 25.68 -2.90 -26.60
N ASN A 198 26.74 -2.65 -25.83
CA ASN A 198 27.88 -3.57 -25.62
C ASN A 198 28.00 -4.09 -24.16
N GLY A 199 26.96 -3.93 -23.33
CA GLY A 199 26.96 -4.28 -21.92
C GLY A 199 27.35 -5.73 -21.64
N TRP A 200 28.48 -5.92 -20.94
CA TRP A 200 29.02 -7.20 -20.43
C TRP A 200 29.23 -8.32 -21.44
N ARG A 201 29.32 -8.02 -22.74
CA ARG A 201 29.76 -9.02 -23.72
C ARG A 201 31.27 -9.21 -23.59
N ILE A 202 31.66 -10.37 -23.07
CA ILE A 202 33.04 -10.85 -23.16
C ILE A 202 33.33 -11.02 -24.65
N GLN A 203 34.22 -10.20 -25.20
CA GLN A 203 34.82 -10.45 -26.50
C GLN A 203 35.72 -11.68 -26.36
N THR A 204 35.18 -12.86 -26.64
CA THR A 204 35.95 -14.07 -26.98
C THR A 204 36.26 -14.09 -28.46
#